data_AF-A0AAV0MW03-F1
#
_entry.id   AF-A0AAV0MW03-F1
#
_cell.length_a   1.000
_cell.length_b   1.000
_cell.length_c   1.000
_cell.angle_alpha   90.00
_cell.angle_beta   90.00
_cell.angle_gamma   90.00
#
_symmetry.space_group_name_H-M   'P 1'
#
loop_
_entity.id
_entity.type
_entity.pdbx_description
1 polymer ?
#
loop_
_entity_poly.entity_id
_entity_poly.type
_entity_poly.pdbx_seq_one_letter_code
_entity_poly.pdbx_strand_id
1 'polypeptide(L)'
;MKIKEGNAGLIINFELLHLLNSRGAAKDTTRVMASVGRSEYKVYDYLVGTVACNQTKEHINEFLEKSQKFKLTKAEILSIINTRPSQLVELDPVDRRATRTATRA
;
A
#
# COMPACT_ATOMS: atom_id res chain seq x y z
N MET A 1 -23.55 7.34 -13.14
CA MET A 1 -22.89 7.63 -11.85
C MET A 1 -22.17 8.97 -11.95
N LYS A 2 -22.19 9.80 -10.91
CA LYS A 2 -21.38 11.03 -10.83
C LYS A 2 -20.28 10.81 -9.78
N ILE A 3 -19.03 11.09 -10.14
CA ILE A 3 -17.89 10.99 -9.23
C ILE A 3 -17.90 12.26 -8.37
N LYS A 4 -17.98 12.12 -7.05
CA LYS A 4 -17.98 13.25 -6.11
C LYS A 4 -16.56 13.72 -5.79
N GLU A 5 -15.64 12.78 -5.61
CA GLU A 5 -14.23 13.03 -5.31
C GLU A 5 -13.37 12.08 -6.15
N GLY A 6 -12.40 12.62 -6.88
CA GLY A 6 -11.51 11.83 -7.73
C GLY A 6 -10.43 11.08 -6.94
N ASN A 7 -9.90 11.72 -5.89
CA ASN A 7 -8.83 11.19 -5.03
C ASN A 7 -9.22 11.39 -3.56
N ALA A 8 -10.02 10.47 -3.01
CA ALA A 8 -10.50 10.56 -1.62
C ALA A 8 -9.41 10.29 -0.57
N GLY A 9 -8.32 9.61 -0.95
CA GLY A 9 -7.24 9.31 -0.03
C GLY A 9 -6.19 8.36 -0.59
N LEU A 10 -5.14 8.16 0.20
CA LEU A 10 -4.09 7.18 -0.05
C LEU A 10 -4.47 5.85 0.61
N ILE A 11 -4.26 4.74 -0.08
CA ILE A 11 -4.56 3.39 0.41
C ILE A 11 -3.24 2.60 0.48
N ILE A 12 -3.01 1.95 1.63
CA ILE A 12 -1.82 1.13 1.86
C ILE A 12 -2.03 -0.27 1.29
N ASN A 13 -0.98 -0.89 0.73
CA ASN A 13 -1.05 -2.26 0.20
C ASN A 13 -1.56 -3.28 1.24
N PHE A 14 -1.18 -3.11 2.51
CA PHE A 14 -1.67 -3.91 3.63
C PHE A 14 -3.19 -3.82 3.81
N GLU A 15 -3.75 -2.61 3.81
CA GLU A 15 -5.20 -2.40 3.95
C GLU A 15 -5.97 -2.96 2.77
N LEU A 16 -5.42 -2.80 1.55
CA LEU A 16 -5.99 -3.37 0.34
C LEU A 16 -6.00 -4.90 0.40
N LEU A 17 -4.90 -5.53 0.85
CA LEU A 17 -4.84 -6.98 1.04
C LEU A 17 -5.85 -7.45 2.11
N HIS A 18 -5.97 -6.71 3.22
CA HIS A 18 -6.94 -7.01 4.27
C HIS A 18 -8.39 -6.90 3.78
N LEU A 19 -8.70 -5.88 2.98
CA LEU A 19 -10.02 -5.70 2.35
C LEU A 19 -10.33 -6.86 1.39
N LEU A 20 -9.37 -7.26 0.55
CA LEU A 20 -9.53 -8.39 -0.35
C LEU A 20 -9.76 -9.70 0.42
N ASN A 21 -8.99 -9.94 1.50
CA ASN A 21 -9.20 -11.08 2.39
C ASN A 21 -10.61 -11.06 3.01
N SER A 22 -11.10 -9.89 3.48
CA SER A 22 -12.46 -9.78 4.04
C SER A 22 -13.57 -10.01 3.02
N ARG A 23 -13.28 -9.80 1.72
CA ARG A 23 -14.20 -10.10 0.62
C ARG A 23 -14.15 -11.56 0.16
N GLY A 24 -13.31 -12.38 0.80
CA GLY A 24 -13.15 -13.79 0.47
C GLY A 24 -12.14 -14.06 -0.64
N ALA A 25 -11.28 -13.09 -0.98
CA ALA A 25 -10.13 -13.38 -1.84
C ALA A 25 -9.16 -14.29 -1.05
N ALA A 26 -9.16 -15.57 -1.38
CA ALA A 26 -8.29 -16.57 -0.79
C ALA A 26 -7.56 -17.35 -1.91
N LYS A 27 -6.43 -17.96 -1.53
CA LYS A 27 -5.63 -18.81 -2.43
C LYS A 27 -6.28 -20.18 -2.70
N ASP A 28 -7.25 -20.57 -1.87
CA ASP A 28 -7.88 -21.89 -1.88
C ASP A 28 -9.00 -22.01 -2.92
N THR A 29 -9.44 -23.24 -3.18
CA THR A 29 -10.54 -23.61 -4.10
C THR A 29 -11.87 -22.88 -3.81
N THR A 30 -12.01 -22.24 -2.65
CA THR A 30 -13.08 -21.28 -2.31
C THR A 30 -13.06 -20.00 -3.14
N ARG A 31 -12.01 -19.75 -3.94
CA ARG A 31 -11.90 -18.64 -4.92
C ARG A 31 -13.11 -18.54 -5.86
N VAL A 32 -13.78 -19.66 -6.13
CA VAL A 32 -14.96 -19.75 -7.00
C VAL A 32 -16.22 -19.18 -6.33
N MET A 33 -16.25 -19.09 -5.00
CA MET A 33 -17.44 -18.64 -4.23
C MET A 33 -17.39 -17.17 -3.84
N ALA A 34 -16.24 -16.49 -3.98
CA ALA A 34 -16.13 -15.08 -3.61
C ALA A 34 -16.74 -14.18 -4.70
N SER A 35 -17.40 -13.10 -4.30
CA SER A 35 -17.93 -12.05 -5.19
C SER A 35 -16.85 -11.13 -5.77
N VAL A 36 -15.61 -11.63 -5.84
CA VAL A 36 -14.39 -10.89 -6.17
C VAL A 36 -14.14 -10.99 -7.68
N GLY A 37 -13.94 -9.85 -8.32
CA GLY A 37 -13.72 -9.79 -9.77
C GLY A 37 -12.36 -10.38 -10.19
N ARG A 38 -12.23 -10.78 -11.46
CA ARG A 38 -10.95 -11.27 -12.02
C ARG A 38 -9.80 -10.25 -11.87
N SER A 39 -10.12 -8.97 -11.94
CA SER A 39 -9.17 -7.86 -11.72
C SER A 39 -8.67 -7.81 -10.27
N GLU A 40 -9.57 -7.87 -9.31
CA GLU A 40 -9.25 -7.87 -7.87
C GLU A 40 -8.40 -9.08 -7.49
N TYR A 41 -8.67 -10.23 -8.12
CA TYR A 41 -7.88 -11.44 -7.95
C TYR A 41 -6.44 -11.34 -8.43
N LYS A 42 -6.19 -10.65 -9.55
CA LYS A 42 -4.84 -10.41 -10.04
C LYS A 42 -4.06 -9.49 -9.09
N VAL A 43 -4.75 -8.52 -8.48
CA VAL A 43 -4.17 -7.64 -7.47
C VAL A 43 -3.86 -8.42 -6.20
N TYR A 44 -4.75 -9.31 -5.76
CA TYR A 44 -4.52 -10.20 -4.62
C TYR A 44 -3.26 -11.05 -4.82
N ASP A 45 -3.14 -11.75 -5.95
CA ASP A 45 -2.00 -12.62 -6.25
C ASP A 45 -0.67 -11.84 -6.23
N TYR A 46 -0.70 -10.59 -6.72
CA TYR A 46 0.46 -9.69 -6.64
C TYR A 46 0.78 -9.31 -5.19
N LEU A 47 -0.22 -8.87 -4.42
CA LEU A 47 -0.02 -8.41 -3.04
C LEU A 47 0.45 -9.51 -2.10
N VAL A 48 -0.03 -10.74 -2.27
CA VAL A 48 0.44 -11.92 -1.50
C VAL A 48 1.92 -12.18 -1.74
N GLY A 49 2.44 -11.91 -2.95
CA GLY A 49 3.86 -12.02 -3.27
C GLY A 49 4.74 -10.87 -2.78
N THR A 50 4.16 -9.82 -2.19
CA THR A 50 4.89 -8.63 -1.74
C THR A 50 5.05 -8.57 -0.22
N VAL A 51 5.83 -7.60 0.25
CA VAL A 51 6.07 -7.35 1.68
C VAL A 51 4.81 -7.08 2.49
N ALA A 52 3.70 -6.71 1.84
CA ALA A 52 2.40 -6.46 2.47
C ALA A 52 1.84 -7.70 3.21
N CYS A 53 2.19 -8.91 2.79
CA CYS A 53 1.75 -10.14 3.45
C CYS A 53 2.39 -10.34 4.84
N ASN A 54 3.59 -9.80 5.07
CA ASN A 54 4.36 -9.99 6.31
C ASN A 54 4.26 -8.79 7.26
N GLN A 55 3.46 -7.77 6.89
CA GLN A 55 3.22 -6.60 7.72
C GLN A 55 2.06 -6.85 8.68
N THR A 56 2.17 -6.30 9.88
CA THR A 56 1.07 -6.28 10.86
C THR A 56 0.71 -4.84 11.21
N LYS A 57 -0.49 -4.64 11.77
CA LYS A 57 -0.99 -3.30 12.13
C LYS A 57 -0.07 -2.63 13.16
N GLU A 58 0.52 -3.41 14.06
CA GLU A 58 1.41 -2.94 15.11
C GLU A 58 2.69 -2.34 14.52
N HIS A 59 3.32 -3.03 13.56
CA HIS A 59 4.52 -2.53 12.89
C HIS A 59 4.26 -1.26 12.07
N ILE A 60 3.07 -1.14 11.46
CA ILE A 60 2.69 0.06 10.71
C ILE A 60 2.49 1.23 11.67
N ASN A 61 1.80 1.02 12.80
CA ASN A 61 1.59 2.07 13.80
C ASN A 61 2.91 2.52 14.44
N GLU A 62 3.79 1.59 14.80
CA GLU A 62 5.11 1.91 15.34
C GLU A 62 5.94 2.73 14.34
N PHE A 63 5.88 2.37 13.05
CA PHE A 63 6.52 3.14 11.99
C PHE A 63 5.92 4.54 11.86
N LEU A 64 4.59 4.67 11.92
CA LEU A 64 3.92 5.97 11.85
C LEU A 64 4.34 6.87 13.01
N GLU A 65 4.38 6.37 14.25
CA GLU A 65 4.85 7.11 15.43
C GLU A 65 6.31 7.56 15.29
N LYS A 66 7.20 6.68 14.84
CA LYS A 66 8.61 7.02 14.60
C LYS A 66 8.77 8.02 13.45
N SER A 67 7.93 7.91 12.42
CA SER A 67 7.96 8.79 11.25
C SER A 67 7.53 10.22 11.56
N GLN A 68 6.73 10.45 12.62
CA GLN A 68 6.34 11.81 13.03
C GLN A 68 7.54 12.70 13.40
N LYS A 69 8.66 12.10 13.81
CA LYS A 69 9.91 12.82 14.09
C LYS A 69 10.58 13.36 12.82
N PHE A 70 10.26 12.78 11.67
CA PHE A 70 10.78 13.18 10.37
C PHE A 70 9.70 13.98 9.63
N LYS A 71 10.08 15.06 8.94
CA LYS A 71 9.15 15.87 8.14
C LYS A 71 8.82 15.17 6.80
N LEU A 72 8.37 13.93 6.86
CA LEU A 72 8.02 13.13 5.69
C LEU A 72 6.61 13.46 5.20
N THR A 73 6.42 13.49 3.89
CA THR A 73 5.08 13.66 3.29
C THR A 73 4.29 12.35 3.41
N LYS A 74 2.94 12.45 3.40
CA LYS A 74 2.06 11.25 3.44
C LYS A 74 2.36 10.26 2.30
N ALA A 75 2.81 10.76 1.14
CA ALA A 75 3.17 9.95 -0.01
C ALA A 75 4.51 9.20 0.20
N GLU A 76 5.49 9.82 0.86
CA GLU A 76 6.76 9.15 1.22
C GLU A 76 6.52 8.05 2.24
N ILE A 77 5.77 8.34 3.30
CA ILE A 77 5.39 7.36 4.33
C ILE A 77 4.71 6.16 3.67
N LEU A 78 3.75 6.40 2.76
CA LEU A 78 3.08 5.34 2.01
C LEU A 78 4.07 4.53 1.16
N SER A 79 4.97 5.20 0.44
CA SER A 79 5.94 4.53 -0.43
C SER A 79 6.86 3.62 0.40
N ILE A 80 7.34 4.12 1.55
CA ILE A 80 8.23 3.36 2.45
C ILE A 80 7.49 2.14 3.02
N ILE A 81 6.24 2.30 3.44
CA ILE A 81 5.43 1.17 3.93
C ILE A 81 5.24 0.14 2.83
N ASN A 82 4.97 0.55 1.59
CA ASN A 82 4.69 -0.37 0.50
C ASN A 82 5.93 -1.11 -0.04
N THR A 83 7.10 -0.49 -0.08
CA THR A 83 8.34 -1.13 -0.58
C THR A 83 9.18 -1.78 0.52
N ARG A 84 9.05 -1.34 1.77
CA ARG A 84 9.87 -1.75 2.92
C ARG A 84 11.37 -1.77 2.55
N PRO A 85 11.96 -0.59 2.30
CA PRO A 85 13.37 -0.52 1.92
C PRO A 85 14.24 -1.10 3.04
N SER A 86 15.10 -2.04 2.68
CA SER A 86 16.05 -2.66 3.62
C SER A 86 17.44 -2.03 3.51
N GLN A 87 17.69 -1.31 2.41
CA GLN A 87 18.97 -0.66 2.13
C GLN A 87 18.79 0.84 1.93
N LEU A 88 19.83 1.62 2.28
CA LEU A 88 19.84 3.08 2.14
C LEU A 88 19.66 3.53 0.68
N VAL A 89 20.20 2.77 -0.27
CA VAL A 89 20.09 3.05 -1.72
C VAL A 89 18.64 3.01 -2.21
N GLU A 90 17.75 2.27 -1.52
CA GLU A 90 16.33 2.18 -1.87
C GLU A 90 15.51 3.36 -1.34
N LEU A 91 16.08 4.15 -0.42
CA LEU A 91 15.47 5.37 0.14
C LEU A 91 15.71 6.61 -0.75
N ASP A 92 16.89 6.71 -1.39
CA ASP A 92 17.24 7.79 -2.31
C ASP A 92 16.19 8.06 -3.41
N PRO A 93 15.62 7.05 -4.11
CA PRO A 93 14.57 7.29 -5.10
C PRO A 93 13.25 7.75 -4.50
N VAL A 94 12.98 7.54 -3.20
CA VAL A 94 11.76 8.01 -2.53
C VAL A 94 11.85 9.52 -2.29
N ASP A 95 12.97 10.00 -1.76
CA ASP A 95 13.22 11.43 -1.52
C ASP A 95 13.31 12.23 -2.84
N ARG A 96 13.99 11.67 -3.85
CA ARG A 96 14.13 12.32 -5.17
C ARG A 96 12.82 12.43 -5.96
N ARG A 97 11.82 11.58 -5.67
CA ARG A 97 10.48 11.69 -6.28
C ARG A 97 9.70 12.87 -5.71
N ALA A 98 9.81 13.14 -4.40
CA ALA A 98 9.15 14.27 -3.75
C ALA A 98 9.64 15.62 -4.31
N THR A 99 10.96 15.76 -4.49
CA THR A 99 11.57 16.96 -5.08
C THR A 99 11.17 17.17 -6.56
N ARG A 100 11.01 16.10 -7.34
CA ARG A 100 10.56 16.18 -8.75
C ARG A 100 9.08 16.49 -8.90
N THR A 101 8.22 16.04 -7.99
CA THR A 101 6.79 16.39 -8.02
C THR A 101 6.55 17.86 -7.68
N ALA A 102 7.42 18.47 -6.85
CA ALA A 102 7.35 19.89 -6.52
C ALA A 102 7.73 20.81 -7.70
N THR A 103 8.53 20.35 -8.67
CA THR A 103 8.94 21.14 -9.85
C THR A 103 7.99 21.00 -11.05
N ARG A 104 6.96 20.15 -10.94
CA ARG A 104 6.02 19.81 -12.04
C ARG A 104 4.59 20.29 -11.80
N ALA A 105 4.37 21.12 -10.77
CA ALA A 105 3.10 21.78 -10.48
C ALA A 105 3.14 23.24 -10.97
#